data_AF-A0A7C3HV84-F1
#
_entry.id   AF-A0A7C3HV84-F1
#
_cell.length_a   1.000
_cell.length_b   1.000
_cell.length_c   1.000
_cell.angle_alpha   90.00
_cell.angle_beta   90.00
_cell.angle_gamma   90.00
#
_symmetry.space_group_name_H-M   'P 1'
#
loop_
_entity.id
_entity.type
_entity.pdbx_description
1 polymer ?
#
loop_
_entity_poly.entity_id
_entity_poly.type
_entity_poly.pdbx_seq_one_letter_code
_entity_poly.pdbx_strand_id
1 'polypeptide(L)'
;MAVAQELVVDVSRIKKAINSGIPLTITTYTLPHEIEVYLEEVLETFLKELGQEKLKDYLSYCLRELAVNAKKANTKRVYFMERGLDLNNPEDYKLGMANFKQETMDNIGHYLQLQKEKGLYIKVILHVKAQIINLEVRNNVAITKTELIRIHDKLARSRQYNSLEEALTQVLDDSEGAGLGLVILVLMLKKIGLDEDCFDIVASDTETIARISIPLDQTRVENLSILSQAIVDQVSSLPQFPENIVMIQKLINDPKSEMADIARQISMDPAMTADLLKIVNSAQFMLSKKVDSISEAVKMVGIRGIKNLLYSYGTQKILGDDTTDKRILWDHSYKTAFYAYNLAKNFRKDRNLLDDVYVGGILHDMGKIIFANVHPDLLNKIKIFCMEKGIPASTFEDLSAGLNHAEIGALIAEKWNFPDNLVSAIRLHHDPNVAPTEFKDLVETVYLANMLCEYEAGTVTFDQIDKKPLASFGISNEKQLEVLLEKFATGFKRENQRIRG
;
A
#
# COMPACT_ATOMS: atom_id res chain seq x y z
N MET A 1 22.08 -27.47 -6.13
CA MET A 1 21.06 -26.50 -5.66
C MET A 1 19.72 -27.12 -5.94
N ALA A 2 19.00 -27.55 -4.91
CA ALA A 2 17.63 -28.05 -5.07
C ALA A 2 16.74 -26.87 -5.38
N VAL A 3 15.99 -26.94 -6.49
CA VAL A 3 14.97 -25.97 -6.87
C VAL A 3 13.92 -25.95 -5.76
N ALA A 4 13.70 -24.80 -5.12
CA ALA A 4 12.61 -24.63 -4.17
C ALA A 4 11.29 -24.93 -4.92
N GLN A 5 10.50 -25.87 -4.42
CA GLN A 5 9.16 -26.11 -4.96
C GLN A 5 8.31 -24.87 -4.69
N GLU A 6 7.75 -24.26 -5.74
CA GLU A 6 6.73 -23.22 -5.60
C GLU A 6 5.59 -23.73 -4.70
N LEU A 7 5.31 -23.00 -3.62
CA LEU A 7 4.19 -23.28 -2.74
C LEU A 7 2.90 -22.81 -3.42
N VAL A 8 2.23 -23.72 -4.12
CA VAL A 8 0.98 -23.40 -4.84
C VAL A 8 -0.23 -23.52 -3.91
N VAL A 9 -1.12 -22.52 -3.92
CA VAL A 9 -2.39 -22.56 -3.18
C VAL A 9 -3.35 -23.58 -3.80
N ASP A 10 -3.75 -24.57 -3.00
CA ASP A 10 -4.76 -25.57 -3.38
C ASP A 10 -6.18 -25.04 -3.08
N VAL A 11 -6.75 -24.34 -4.06
CA VAL A 11 -8.12 -23.80 -3.99
C VAL A 11 -9.15 -24.91 -3.73
N SER A 12 -8.94 -26.12 -4.24
CA SER A 12 -9.88 -27.24 -4.05
C SER A 12 -9.92 -27.69 -2.59
N ARG A 13 -8.76 -27.72 -1.93
CA ARG A 13 -8.62 -28.02 -0.51
C ARG A 13 -9.26 -26.95 0.35
N ILE A 14 -9.10 -25.67 0.00
CA ILE A 14 -9.73 -24.54 0.70
C ILE A 14 -11.25 -24.64 0.60
N LYS A 15 -11.80 -24.80 -0.61
CA LYS A 15 -13.25 -25.01 -0.83
C LYS A 15 -13.78 -26.18 -0.03
N LYS A 16 -13.07 -27.30 -0.03
CA LYS A 16 -13.47 -28.50 0.74
C LYS A 16 -13.46 -28.23 2.24
N ALA A 17 -12.44 -27.53 2.76
CA ALA A 17 -12.34 -27.16 4.17
C ALA A 17 -13.52 -26.28 4.60
N ILE A 18 -13.86 -25.25 3.81
CA ILE A 18 -15.00 -24.36 4.03
C ILE A 18 -16.33 -25.15 4.00
N ASN A 19 -16.58 -25.90 2.92
CA ASN A 19 -17.84 -26.64 2.75
C ASN A 19 -18.04 -27.72 3.80
N SER A 20 -16.96 -28.32 4.31
CA SER A 20 -17.01 -29.37 5.31
C SER A 20 -16.90 -28.84 6.75
N GLY A 21 -16.70 -27.53 6.93
CA GLY A 21 -16.45 -26.92 8.24
C GLY A 21 -15.21 -27.49 8.94
N ILE A 22 -14.20 -27.91 8.18
CA ILE A 22 -12.94 -28.48 8.71
C ILE A 22 -11.89 -27.36 8.75
N PRO A 23 -11.08 -27.24 9.83
CA PRO A 23 -10.02 -26.24 9.89
C PRO A 23 -8.96 -26.47 8.81
N LEU A 24 -8.63 -25.42 8.08
CA LEU A 24 -7.46 -25.38 7.20
C LEU A 24 -6.23 -25.07 8.06
N THR A 25 -5.26 -25.97 8.10
CA THR A 25 -4.07 -25.86 8.95
C THR A 25 -2.81 -25.82 8.11
N ILE A 26 -1.96 -24.83 8.39
CA ILE A 26 -0.62 -24.65 7.80
C ILE A 26 0.37 -24.61 8.96
N THR A 27 1.37 -25.48 8.93
CA THR A 27 2.41 -25.52 9.96
C THR A 27 3.75 -25.17 9.31
N THR A 28 4.46 -24.22 9.89
CA THR A 28 5.79 -23.82 9.48
C THR A 28 6.72 -23.73 10.68
N TYR A 29 8.01 -23.97 10.46
CA TYR A 29 9.06 -23.86 11.49
C TYR A 29 9.85 -22.55 11.36
N THR A 30 9.69 -21.87 10.22
CA THR A 30 10.32 -20.59 9.90
C THR A 30 9.31 -19.70 9.17
N LEU A 31 9.50 -18.38 9.21
CA LEU A 31 8.76 -17.44 8.36
C LEU A 31 9.78 -16.73 7.47
N PRO A 32 10.21 -17.37 6.36
CA PRO A 32 10.78 -16.68 5.22
C PRO A 32 9.67 -15.97 4.44
N HIS A 33 10.05 -14.99 3.62
CA HIS A 33 9.10 -14.19 2.84
C HIS A 33 8.16 -15.05 1.96
N GLU A 34 8.68 -16.10 1.32
CA GLU A 34 7.90 -17.05 0.51
C GLU A 34 6.73 -17.69 1.28
N ILE A 35 6.93 -17.99 2.57
CA ILE A 35 5.87 -18.54 3.43
C ILE A 35 4.88 -17.45 3.84
N GLU A 36 5.34 -16.22 4.06
CA GLU A 36 4.45 -15.08 4.37
C GLU A 36 3.50 -14.80 3.18
N VAL A 37 4.04 -14.76 1.97
CA VAL A 37 3.24 -14.62 0.73
C VAL A 37 2.26 -15.78 0.58
N TYR A 38 2.71 -17.02 0.74
CA TYR A 38 1.84 -18.19 0.67
C TYR A 38 0.68 -18.14 1.69
N LEU A 39 0.96 -17.72 2.93
CA LEU A 39 -0.06 -17.58 3.96
C LEU A 39 -1.10 -16.50 3.60
N GLU A 40 -0.67 -15.39 3.01
CA GLU A 40 -1.55 -14.31 2.54
C GLU A 40 -2.42 -14.75 1.36
N GLU A 41 -1.87 -15.46 0.38
CA GLU A 41 -2.64 -15.99 -0.75
C GLU A 41 -3.69 -17.03 -0.30
N VAL A 42 -3.34 -17.87 0.69
CA VAL A 42 -4.29 -18.81 1.29
C VAL A 42 -5.40 -18.04 2.01
N LEU A 43 -5.08 -17.01 2.79
CA LEU A 43 -6.06 -16.18 3.48
C LEU A 43 -6.98 -15.47 2.47
N GLU A 44 -6.43 -14.86 1.43
CA GLU A 44 -7.18 -14.20 0.37
C GLU A 44 -8.14 -15.18 -0.31
N THR A 45 -7.65 -16.35 -0.71
CA THR A 45 -8.48 -17.39 -1.34
C THR A 45 -9.59 -17.86 -0.38
N PHE A 46 -9.27 -18.03 0.90
CA PHE A 46 -10.23 -18.44 1.92
C PHE A 46 -11.35 -17.39 2.11
N LEU A 47 -11.00 -16.10 2.20
CA LEU A 47 -11.96 -15.01 2.34
C LEU A 47 -12.81 -14.83 1.09
N LYS A 48 -12.20 -14.99 -0.09
CA LYS A 48 -12.90 -14.96 -1.38
C LYS A 48 -14.00 -16.01 -1.49
N GLU A 49 -13.69 -17.24 -1.10
CA GLU A 49 -14.69 -18.34 -1.10
C GLU A 49 -15.83 -18.11 -0.09
N LEU A 50 -15.62 -17.24 0.90
CA LEU A 50 -16.65 -16.79 1.85
C LEU A 50 -17.38 -15.50 1.42
N GLY A 51 -17.00 -14.89 0.28
CA GLY A 51 -17.53 -13.61 -0.16
C GLY A 51 -17.10 -12.42 0.70
N GLN A 52 -15.97 -12.53 1.41
CA GLN A 52 -15.44 -11.54 2.35
C GLN A 52 -14.10 -10.93 1.87
N GLU A 53 -13.93 -10.75 0.56
CA GLU A 53 -12.70 -10.22 -0.06
C GLU A 53 -12.27 -8.87 0.56
N LYS A 54 -13.25 -8.04 0.94
CA LYS A 54 -13.05 -6.75 1.64
C LYS A 54 -12.26 -6.82 2.96
N LEU A 55 -12.16 -8.00 3.58
CA LEU A 55 -11.44 -8.18 4.84
C LEU A 55 -9.95 -8.52 4.64
N LYS A 56 -9.52 -8.77 3.38
CA LYS A 56 -8.18 -9.25 3.04
C LYS A 56 -7.09 -8.41 3.70
N ASP A 57 -7.03 -7.12 3.40
CA ASP A 57 -5.87 -6.30 3.80
C ASP A 57 -5.75 -6.17 5.32
N TYR A 58 -6.89 -6.03 6.00
CA TYR A 58 -6.96 -5.97 7.46
C TYR A 58 -6.46 -7.28 8.09
N LEU A 59 -6.93 -8.41 7.59
CA LEU A 59 -6.59 -9.72 8.15
C LEU A 59 -5.20 -10.20 7.74
N SER A 60 -4.68 -9.79 6.58
CA SER A 60 -3.30 -10.05 6.16
C SER A 60 -2.32 -9.36 7.10
N TYR A 61 -2.56 -8.09 7.46
CA TYR A 61 -1.76 -7.41 8.47
C TYR A 61 -1.81 -8.14 9.81
N CYS A 62 -3.01 -8.48 10.28
CA CYS A 62 -3.20 -9.18 11.55
C CYS A 62 -2.47 -10.53 11.56
N LEU A 63 -2.62 -11.33 10.49
CA LEU A 63 -1.94 -12.61 10.31
C LEU A 63 -0.42 -12.45 10.39
N ARG A 64 0.14 -11.48 9.65
CA ARG A 64 1.58 -11.21 9.62
C ARG A 64 2.10 -10.82 11.01
N GLU A 65 1.42 -9.90 11.69
CA GLU A 65 1.81 -9.46 13.03
C GLU A 65 1.75 -10.60 14.05
N LEU A 66 0.69 -11.40 14.04
CA LEU A 66 0.57 -12.57 14.93
C LEU A 66 1.63 -13.63 14.62
N ALA A 67 1.90 -13.91 13.34
CA ALA A 67 2.94 -14.86 12.92
C ALA A 67 4.35 -14.40 13.35
N VAL A 68 4.66 -13.12 13.17
CA VAL A 68 5.93 -12.53 13.61
C VAL A 68 6.06 -12.58 15.13
N ASN A 69 5.00 -12.34 15.89
CA ASN A 69 5.02 -12.45 17.35
C ASN A 69 5.21 -13.89 17.82
N ALA A 70 4.57 -14.86 17.17
CA ALA A 70 4.80 -16.28 17.42
C ALA A 70 6.26 -16.69 17.16
N LYS A 71 6.85 -16.22 16.06
CA LYS A 71 8.29 -16.40 15.75
C LYS A 71 9.19 -15.79 16.81
N LYS A 72 8.94 -14.53 17.20
CA LYS A 72 9.71 -13.85 18.25
C LYS A 72 9.64 -14.60 19.57
N ALA A 73 8.48 -15.13 19.93
CA ALA A 73 8.32 -15.95 21.12
C ALA A 73 9.21 -17.21 21.02
N ASN A 74 9.17 -17.95 19.90
CA ASN A 74 10.00 -19.13 19.67
C ASN A 74 11.50 -18.81 19.73
N THR A 75 11.94 -17.73 19.07
CA THR A 75 13.33 -17.24 19.14
C THR A 75 13.75 -16.93 20.57
N LYS A 76 12.88 -16.28 21.36
CA LYS A 76 13.16 -15.99 22.77
C LYS A 76 13.39 -17.27 23.59
N ARG A 77 12.64 -18.35 23.33
CA ARG A 77 12.79 -19.61 24.06
C ARG A 77 14.14 -20.26 23.79
N VAL A 78 14.54 -20.33 22.52
CA VAL A 78 15.84 -20.93 22.17
C VAL A 78 17.02 -20.07 22.62
N TYR A 79 16.88 -18.74 22.57
CA TYR A 79 17.90 -17.79 23.03
C TYR A 79 18.19 -17.94 24.52
N PHE A 80 17.14 -17.96 25.36
CA PHE A 80 17.29 -18.12 26.80
C PHE A 80 17.83 -19.51 27.16
N MET A 81 17.37 -20.54 26.46
CA MET A 81 17.86 -21.91 26.66
C MET A 81 19.36 -22.04 26.36
N GLU A 82 19.83 -21.47 25.24
CA GLU A 82 21.24 -21.52 24.86
C GLU A 82 22.15 -20.80 25.87
N ARG A 83 21.63 -19.75 26.52
CA ARG A 83 22.36 -18.98 27.54
C ARG A 83 22.22 -19.52 28.95
N GLY A 84 21.44 -20.59 29.15
CA GLY A 84 21.16 -21.13 30.48
C GLY A 84 20.40 -20.18 31.39
N LEU A 85 19.61 -19.25 30.83
CA LEU A 85 18.82 -18.25 31.54
C LEU A 85 17.39 -18.76 31.77
N ASP A 86 16.82 -18.50 32.95
CA ASP A 86 15.41 -18.80 33.23
C ASP A 86 14.49 -17.65 32.82
N LEU A 87 13.60 -17.90 31.85
CA LEU A 87 12.58 -16.94 31.40
C LEU A 87 11.60 -16.49 32.49
N ASN A 88 11.43 -17.28 33.55
CA ASN A 88 10.54 -16.96 34.66
C ASN A 88 11.25 -16.20 35.79
N ASN A 89 12.58 -16.12 35.74
CA ASN A 89 13.36 -15.35 36.69
C ASN A 89 13.49 -13.89 36.19
N PRO A 90 13.07 -12.88 36.96
CA PRO A 90 13.12 -11.48 36.53
C PRO A 90 14.52 -10.94 36.19
N GLU A 91 15.56 -11.38 36.92
CA GLU A 91 16.94 -10.91 36.71
C GLU A 91 17.53 -11.53 35.43
N ASP A 92 17.34 -12.84 35.24
CA ASP A 92 17.73 -13.54 34.01
C ASP A 92 16.96 -12.99 32.80
N TYR A 93 15.67 -12.69 32.97
CA TYR A 93 14.85 -12.06 31.93
C TYR A 93 15.43 -10.70 31.51
N LYS A 94 15.76 -9.84 32.49
CA LYS A 94 16.36 -8.53 32.21
C LYS A 94 17.72 -8.65 31.52
N LEU A 95 18.56 -9.56 31.99
CA LEU A 95 19.88 -9.83 31.40
C LEU A 95 19.77 -10.36 29.98
N GLY A 96 18.89 -11.32 29.74
CA GLY A 96 18.67 -11.90 28.41
C GLY A 96 18.06 -10.89 27.43
N MET A 97 17.11 -10.08 27.86
CA MET A 97 16.44 -9.11 27.00
C MET A 97 17.33 -7.93 26.59
N ALA A 98 18.35 -7.58 27.38
CA ALA A 98 19.25 -6.46 27.10
C ALA A 98 19.95 -6.57 25.73
N ASN A 99 20.41 -7.77 25.36
CA ASN A 99 21.13 -8.02 24.11
C ASN A 99 20.33 -8.86 23.10
N PHE A 100 19.14 -9.36 23.48
CA PHE A 100 18.31 -10.26 22.69
C PHE A 100 18.13 -9.79 21.24
N LYS A 101 17.74 -8.52 21.03
CA LYS A 101 17.44 -8.00 19.69
C LYS A 101 18.68 -8.02 18.80
N GLN A 102 19.80 -7.47 19.28
CA GLN A 102 21.02 -7.35 18.48
C GLN A 102 21.59 -8.72 18.15
N GLU A 103 21.76 -9.58 19.16
CA GLU A 103 22.41 -10.87 18.99
C GLU A 103 21.58 -11.87 18.15
N THR A 104 20.25 -11.81 18.23
CA THR A 104 19.39 -12.65 17.38
C THR A 104 19.32 -12.17 15.94
N MET A 105 19.47 -10.86 15.70
CA MET A 105 19.56 -10.29 14.35
C MET A 105 20.91 -10.58 13.69
N ASP A 106 22.01 -10.51 14.45
CA ASP A 106 23.35 -10.84 13.93
C ASP A 106 23.48 -12.33 13.60
N ASN A 107 22.65 -13.19 14.20
CA ASN A 107 22.74 -14.65 14.09
C ASN A 107 21.41 -15.30 13.69
N ILE A 108 20.65 -14.69 12.78
CA ILE A 108 19.31 -15.18 12.36
C ILE A 108 19.32 -16.66 11.97
N GLY A 109 20.27 -17.07 11.13
CA GLY A 109 20.35 -18.45 10.62
C GLY A 109 20.54 -19.49 11.74
N HIS A 110 21.36 -19.15 12.74
CA HIS A 110 21.62 -20.01 13.90
C HIS A 110 20.36 -20.24 14.73
N TYR A 111 19.67 -19.16 15.13
CA TYR A 111 18.48 -19.29 15.97
C TYR A 111 17.29 -19.91 15.23
N LEU A 112 17.18 -19.77 13.91
CA LEU A 112 16.18 -20.48 13.11
C LEU A 112 16.46 -22.00 13.07
N GLN A 113 17.72 -22.38 12.91
CA GLN A 113 18.13 -23.78 12.96
C GLN A 113 17.85 -24.40 14.33
N LEU A 114 18.19 -23.67 15.41
CA LEU A 114 17.94 -24.11 16.78
C LEU A 114 16.44 -24.28 17.09
N GLN A 115 15.58 -23.39 16.56
CA GLN A 115 14.13 -23.55 16.65
C GLN A 115 13.64 -24.85 15.98
N LYS A 116 14.17 -25.15 14.80
CA LYS A 116 13.85 -26.38 14.07
C LYS A 116 14.29 -27.63 14.81
N GLU A 117 15.50 -27.64 15.38
CA GLU A 117 16.03 -28.75 16.18
C GLU A 117 15.20 -29.02 17.44
N LYS A 118 14.66 -27.96 18.05
CA LYS A 118 13.77 -28.05 19.21
C LYS A 118 12.31 -28.32 18.83
N GLY A 119 12.00 -28.46 17.54
CA GLY A 119 10.65 -28.73 17.05
C GLY A 119 9.67 -27.58 17.30
N LEU A 120 10.15 -26.35 17.41
CA LEU A 120 9.30 -25.18 17.61
C LEU A 120 8.60 -24.79 16.31
N TYR A 121 7.28 -24.68 16.34
CA TYR A 121 6.47 -24.39 15.16
C TYR A 121 5.65 -23.11 15.33
N ILE A 122 5.18 -22.63 14.18
CA ILE A 122 4.11 -21.66 14.02
C ILE A 122 3.04 -22.35 13.18
N LYS A 123 1.82 -22.38 13.68
CA LYS A 123 0.70 -23.05 13.05
C LYS A 123 -0.41 -22.05 12.83
N VAL A 124 -0.70 -21.77 11.57
CA VAL A 124 -1.81 -20.91 11.15
C VAL A 124 -3.02 -21.80 10.88
N ILE A 125 -4.16 -21.44 11.46
CA ILE A 125 -5.42 -22.14 11.29
C ILE A 125 -6.49 -21.16 10.82
N LEU A 126 -7.13 -21.49 9.71
CA LEU A 126 -8.31 -20.79 9.21
C LEU A 126 -9.52 -21.72 9.32
N HIS A 127 -10.58 -21.26 9.96
CA HIS A 127 -11.76 -22.09 10.17
C HIS A 127 -13.02 -21.25 10.18
N VAL A 128 -14.03 -21.66 9.41
CA VAL A 128 -15.37 -21.08 9.50
C VAL A 128 -16.31 -22.07 10.20
N LYS A 129 -16.97 -21.63 11.27
CA LYS A 129 -17.97 -22.42 11.99
C LYS A 129 -19.04 -21.52 12.55
N ALA A 130 -20.31 -21.91 12.40
CA ALA A 130 -21.46 -21.18 12.93
C ALA A 130 -21.45 -19.68 12.57
N GLN A 131 -21.15 -19.38 11.30
CA GLN A 131 -21.03 -18.00 10.78
C GLN A 131 -19.90 -17.18 11.41
N ILE A 132 -18.90 -17.79 12.06
CA ILE A 132 -17.73 -17.10 12.59
C ILE A 132 -16.48 -17.58 11.85
N ILE A 133 -15.72 -16.65 11.25
CA ILE A 133 -14.37 -16.91 10.76
C ILE A 133 -13.41 -16.85 11.95
N ASN A 134 -12.63 -17.90 12.14
CA ASN A 134 -11.56 -17.98 13.13
C ASN A 134 -10.24 -18.00 12.37
N LEU A 135 -9.40 -17.00 12.64
CA LEU A 135 -8.00 -16.96 12.27
C LEU A 135 -7.17 -17.19 13.53
N GLU A 136 -6.42 -18.28 13.59
CA GLU A 136 -5.56 -18.59 14.72
C GLU A 136 -4.10 -18.69 14.30
N VAL A 137 -3.22 -18.09 15.10
CA VAL A 137 -1.79 -18.33 15.03
C VAL A 137 -1.36 -18.97 16.33
N ARG A 138 -0.83 -20.19 16.23
CA ARG A 138 -0.39 -20.99 17.37
C ARG A 138 1.10 -21.22 17.35
N ASN A 139 1.72 -21.25 18.52
CA ASN A 139 3.07 -21.75 18.69
C ASN A 139 3.17 -22.61 19.94
N ASN A 140 4.00 -23.66 19.86
CA ASN A 140 4.19 -24.65 20.92
C ASN A 140 5.18 -24.20 22.01
N VAL A 141 5.00 -22.98 22.49
CA VAL A 141 5.71 -22.47 23.65
C VAL A 141 4.69 -21.92 24.65
N ALA A 142 4.92 -22.18 25.93
CA ALA A 142 4.14 -21.59 27.01
C ALA A 142 4.41 -20.09 27.07
N ILE A 143 3.35 -19.28 27.13
CA ILE A 143 3.46 -17.85 27.42
C ILE A 143 3.75 -17.64 28.92
N THR A 144 4.69 -16.78 29.26
CA THR A 144 4.98 -16.49 30.67
C THR A 144 3.93 -15.54 31.24
N LYS A 145 3.76 -15.54 32.57
CA LYS A 145 2.84 -14.60 33.25
C LYS A 145 3.19 -13.14 32.92
N THR A 146 4.48 -12.82 32.89
CA THR A 146 4.97 -11.47 32.55
C THR A 146 4.60 -11.07 31.13
N GLU A 147 4.72 -11.99 30.16
CA GLU A 147 4.30 -11.73 28.77
C GLU A 147 2.79 -11.55 28.67
N LEU A 148 2.00 -12.39 29.35
CA LEU A 148 0.54 -12.31 29.33
C LEU A 148 0.04 -10.98 29.93
N ILE A 149 0.59 -10.55 31.07
CA ILE A 149 0.27 -9.25 31.70
C ILE A 149 0.61 -8.10 30.72
N ARG A 150 1.80 -8.13 30.11
CA ARG A 150 2.22 -7.11 29.14
C ARG A 150 1.29 -7.04 27.92
N ILE A 151 0.77 -8.17 27.45
CA ILE A 151 -0.17 -8.17 26.33
C ILE A 151 -1.52 -7.60 26.77
N HIS A 152 -2.06 -8.03 27.91
CA HIS A 152 -3.32 -7.49 28.43
C HIS A 152 -3.24 -5.98 28.67
N ASP A 153 -2.14 -5.48 29.26
CA ASP A 153 -1.96 -4.04 29.46
C ASP A 153 -1.96 -3.27 28.13
N LYS A 154 -1.33 -3.83 27.08
CA LYS A 154 -1.31 -3.22 25.74
C LYS A 154 -2.70 -3.20 25.09
N LEU A 155 -3.44 -4.31 25.17
CA LEU A 155 -4.81 -4.38 24.67
C LEU A 155 -5.71 -3.41 25.43
N ALA A 156 -5.61 -3.37 26.76
CA ALA A 156 -6.38 -2.45 27.60
C ALA A 156 -6.08 -0.96 27.27
N ARG A 157 -4.82 -0.61 27.00
CA ARG A 157 -4.46 0.75 26.54
C ARG A 157 -5.03 1.06 25.15
N SER A 158 -5.10 0.07 24.26
CA SER A 158 -5.67 0.26 22.92
C SER A 158 -7.15 0.65 22.90
N ARG A 159 -7.87 0.42 24.02
CA ARG A 159 -9.26 0.86 24.23
C ARG A 159 -9.41 2.36 24.18
N GLN A 160 -8.42 3.09 24.68
CA GLN A 160 -8.46 4.55 24.81
C GLN A 160 -8.24 5.24 23.47
N TYR A 161 -7.61 4.54 22.50
CA TYR A 161 -7.31 5.10 21.20
C TYR A 161 -8.51 5.02 20.26
N ASN A 162 -8.88 6.18 19.73
CA ASN A 162 -9.89 6.32 18.69
C ASN A 162 -9.26 6.37 17.29
N SER A 163 -7.95 6.63 17.20
CA SER A 163 -7.22 6.69 15.94
C SER A 163 -5.80 6.14 16.05
N LEU A 164 -5.21 5.82 14.89
CA LEU A 164 -3.81 5.41 14.79
C LEU A 164 -2.85 6.53 15.22
N GLU A 165 -3.20 7.79 14.96
CA GLU A 165 -2.41 8.96 15.35
C GLU A 165 -2.29 9.10 16.89
N GLU A 166 -3.40 8.87 17.59
CA GLU A 166 -3.45 8.87 19.04
C GLU A 166 -2.60 7.73 19.63
N ALA A 167 -2.73 6.54 19.06
CA ALA A 167 -1.97 5.36 19.45
C ALA A 167 -0.45 5.53 19.22
N LEU A 168 -0.04 6.12 18.10
CA LEU A 168 1.37 6.35 17.80
C LEU A 168 1.99 7.43 18.68
N THR A 169 1.22 8.47 19.04
CA THR A 169 1.74 9.59 19.84
C THR A 169 2.04 9.17 21.29
N GLN A 170 1.19 8.35 21.92
CA GLN A 170 1.40 7.93 23.31
C GLN A 170 2.41 6.79 23.48
N VAL A 171 2.66 6.00 22.43
CA VAL A 171 3.52 4.80 22.52
C VAL A 171 5.00 5.09 22.22
N LEU A 172 5.33 6.27 21.69
CA LEU A 172 6.72 6.70 21.50
C LEU A 172 7.50 6.88 22.80
N ASP A 173 6.83 6.97 23.96
CA ASP A 173 7.45 7.21 25.26
C ASP A 173 7.89 5.92 26.01
N ASP A 174 7.52 4.72 25.53
CA ASP A 174 7.81 3.46 26.25
C ASP A 174 9.12 2.79 25.75
N SER A 175 10.13 2.79 26.61
CA SER A 175 11.45 2.16 26.38
C SER A 175 11.43 0.64 26.58
N GLU A 176 10.87 -0.11 25.62
CA GLU A 176 11.28 -1.48 25.21
C GLU A 176 10.23 -2.05 24.25
N GLY A 177 10.61 -2.37 23.00
CA GLY A 177 9.80 -3.16 22.06
C GLY A 177 8.32 -2.78 22.01
N ALA A 178 8.05 -1.54 21.56
CA ALA A 178 6.84 -0.71 21.63
C ALA A 178 5.43 -1.36 21.69
N GLY A 179 5.22 -2.63 21.34
CA GLY A 179 3.91 -3.27 21.51
C GLY A 179 2.80 -2.73 20.61
N LEU A 180 3.14 -1.85 19.68
CA LEU A 180 2.23 -1.23 18.73
C LEU A 180 1.56 -2.24 17.81
N GLY A 181 2.21 -3.37 17.49
CA GLY A 181 1.63 -4.35 16.58
C GLY A 181 0.27 -4.87 17.04
N LEU A 182 0.13 -5.19 18.34
CA LEU A 182 -1.17 -5.59 18.90
C LEU A 182 -2.16 -4.41 18.98
N VAL A 183 -1.67 -3.20 19.24
CA VAL A 183 -2.51 -1.99 19.25
C VAL A 183 -3.06 -1.68 17.85
N ILE A 184 -2.20 -1.75 16.82
CA ILE A 184 -2.56 -1.55 15.42
C ILE A 184 -3.48 -2.68 14.96
N LEU A 185 -3.23 -3.92 15.38
CA LEU A 185 -4.13 -5.05 15.14
C LEU A 185 -5.54 -4.74 15.66
N VAL A 186 -5.68 -4.30 16.91
CA VAL A 186 -7.00 -3.90 17.47
C VAL A 186 -7.61 -2.73 16.68
N LEU A 187 -6.82 -1.74 16.28
CA LEU A 187 -7.31 -0.64 15.44
C LEU A 187 -7.77 -1.12 14.05
N MET A 188 -7.10 -2.11 13.46
CA MET A 188 -7.51 -2.71 12.19
C MET A 188 -8.81 -3.50 12.34
N LEU A 189 -9.02 -4.18 13.46
CA LEU A 189 -10.30 -4.83 13.78
C LEU A 189 -11.42 -3.79 13.96
N LYS A 190 -11.18 -2.71 14.71
CA LYS A 190 -12.12 -1.59 14.85
C LYS A 190 -12.54 -1.01 13.51
N LYS A 191 -11.60 -0.87 12.56
CA LYS A 191 -11.89 -0.36 11.20
C LYS A 191 -12.86 -1.22 10.39
N ILE A 192 -12.94 -2.52 10.65
CA ILE A 192 -13.89 -3.42 9.98
C ILE A 192 -15.16 -3.66 10.83
N GLY A 193 -15.42 -2.76 11.80
CA GLY A 193 -16.60 -2.80 12.65
C GLY A 193 -16.54 -3.84 13.77
N LEU A 194 -15.35 -4.39 14.06
CA LEU A 194 -15.15 -5.41 15.08
C LEU A 194 -14.60 -4.79 16.37
N ASP A 195 -15.05 -5.30 17.51
CA ASP A 195 -14.49 -4.94 18.80
C ASP A 195 -13.19 -5.72 19.08
N GLU A 196 -12.52 -5.35 20.16
CA GLU A 196 -11.35 -6.06 20.66
C GLU A 196 -11.68 -7.44 21.24
N ASP A 197 -12.94 -7.71 21.59
CA ASP A 197 -13.37 -9.02 22.08
C ASP A 197 -13.31 -10.09 20.97
N CYS A 198 -13.23 -9.63 19.71
CA CYS A 198 -12.87 -10.45 18.57
C CYS A 198 -11.40 -10.93 18.58
N PHE A 199 -10.53 -10.39 19.43
CA PHE A 199 -9.14 -10.84 19.56
C PHE A 199 -8.84 -11.36 20.97
N ASP A 200 -8.39 -12.61 21.06
CA ASP A 200 -8.01 -13.24 22.32
C ASP A 200 -6.70 -14.01 22.23
N ILE A 201 -6.04 -14.13 23.38
CA ILE A 201 -4.87 -15.01 23.55
C ILE A 201 -5.25 -16.11 24.54
N VAL A 202 -5.30 -17.34 24.03
CA VAL A 202 -5.51 -18.53 24.84
C VAL A 202 -4.16 -19.15 25.15
N ALA A 203 -3.85 -19.21 26.44
CA ALA A 203 -2.62 -19.78 26.97
C ALA A 203 -2.85 -21.19 27.52
N SER A 204 -1.94 -22.11 27.20
CA SER A 204 -1.81 -23.41 27.86
C SER A 204 -0.35 -23.64 28.28
N ASP A 205 -0.10 -24.68 29.07
CA ASP A 205 1.25 -25.04 29.54
C ASP A 205 2.22 -25.41 28.40
N THR A 206 1.70 -25.66 27.19
CA THR A 206 2.49 -26.15 26.05
C THR A 206 2.27 -25.38 24.75
N GLU A 207 1.20 -24.60 24.65
CA GLU A 207 0.81 -23.90 23.42
C GLU A 207 0.23 -22.51 23.76
N THR A 208 0.62 -21.51 22.98
CA THR A 208 0.01 -20.18 22.97
C THR A 208 -0.77 -20.03 21.67
N ILE A 209 -2.02 -19.57 21.76
CA ILE A 209 -2.93 -19.39 20.63
C ILE A 209 -3.36 -17.92 20.62
N ALA A 210 -2.99 -17.18 19.58
CA ALA A 210 -3.59 -15.90 19.29
C ALA A 210 -4.73 -16.12 18.28
N ARG A 211 -5.95 -15.73 18.63
CA ARG A 211 -7.15 -15.97 17.82
C ARG A 211 -7.85 -14.65 17.51
N ILE A 212 -8.30 -14.54 16.27
CA ILE A 212 -9.23 -13.52 15.79
C ILE A 212 -10.52 -14.22 15.39
N SER A 213 -11.63 -13.84 16.01
CA SER A 213 -12.97 -14.41 15.79
C SER A 213 -13.87 -13.36 15.16
N ILE A 214 -14.35 -13.60 13.95
CA ILE A 214 -15.05 -12.61 13.12
C ILE A 214 -16.46 -13.11 12.80
N PRO A 215 -17.51 -12.52 13.37
CA PRO A 215 -18.89 -12.87 13.04
C PRO A 215 -19.26 -12.36 11.64
N LEU A 216 -19.57 -13.27 10.71
CA LEU A 216 -19.91 -12.96 9.32
C LEU A 216 -21.15 -12.06 9.19
N ASP A 217 -22.07 -12.12 10.15
CA ASP A 217 -23.30 -11.33 10.21
C ASP A 217 -23.09 -9.91 10.78
N GLN A 218 -22.04 -9.70 11.58
CA GLN A 218 -21.68 -8.41 12.18
C GLN A 218 -20.61 -7.65 11.39
N THR A 219 -20.01 -8.26 10.35
CA THR A 219 -19.06 -7.59 9.45
C THR A 219 -19.74 -6.58 8.52
N ARG A 220 -20.26 -5.52 9.11
CA ARG A 220 -20.35 -4.24 8.44
C ARG A 220 -18.91 -3.76 8.36
N VAL A 221 -18.28 -3.92 7.19
CA VAL A 221 -17.26 -2.92 6.85
C VAL A 221 -18.06 -1.64 6.92
N GLU A 222 -17.89 -0.90 8.01
CA GLU A 222 -18.41 0.44 8.09
C GLU A 222 -17.95 1.07 6.79
N ASN A 223 -18.90 1.56 5.98
CA ASN A 223 -18.53 2.39 4.86
C ASN A 223 -17.49 3.36 5.43
N LEU A 224 -16.34 3.46 4.78
CA LEU A 224 -15.19 4.26 5.19
C LEU A 224 -15.52 5.76 5.38
N SER A 225 -16.80 6.14 5.44
CA SER A 225 -17.42 7.44 5.68
C SER A 225 -17.06 8.08 7.02
N ILE A 226 -16.59 7.37 8.05
CA ILE A 226 -16.25 8.03 9.33
C ILE A 226 -14.83 8.61 9.33
N LEU A 227 -13.85 7.85 8.80
CA LEU A 227 -12.50 8.37 8.53
C LEU A 227 -12.52 9.36 7.37
N SER A 228 -13.32 9.09 6.34
CA SER A 228 -13.50 10.08 5.29
C SER A 228 -14.29 11.29 5.76
N GLN A 229 -15.15 11.28 6.79
CA GLN A 229 -15.72 12.55 7.28
C GLN A 229 -14.69 13.39 8.04
N ALA A 230 -13.84 12.82 8.90
CA ALA A 230 -12.78 13.58 9.58
C ALA A 230 -11.70 14.06 8.59
N ILE A 231 -11.35 13.23 7.60
CA ILE A 231 -10.48 13.63 6.49
C ILE A 231 -11.22 14.61 5.56
N VAL A 232 -12.52 14.50 5.30
CA VAL A 232 -13.34 15.43 4.49
C VAL A 232 -13.48 16.78 5.19
N ASP A 233 -13.61 16.79 6.51
CA ASP A 233 -13.66 17.98 7.35
C ASP A 233 -12.28 18.66 7.37
N GLN A 234 -11.18 17.90 7.39
CA GLN A 234 -9.84 18.45 7.16
C GLN A 234 -9.57 18.81 5.69
N VAL A 235 -10.15 18.08 4.72
CA VAL A 235 -10.12 18.39 3.29
C VAL A 235 -10.88 19.68 3.04
N SER A 236 -11.88 20.03 3.85
CA SER A 236 -12.53 21.35 3.83
C SER A 236 -11.53 22.48 4.08
N SER A 237 -10.48 22.22 4.87
CA SER A 237 -9.36 23.13 5.12
C SER A 237 -8.23 23.06 4.08
N LEU A 238 -8.23 22.05 3.20
CA LEU A 238 -7.24 21.95 2.12
C LEU A 238 -7.40 23.08 1.09
N PRO A 239 -6.30 23.49 0.44
CA PRO A 239 -6.29 24.62 -0.48
C PRO A 239 -7.34 24.47 -1.58
N GLN A 240 -8.03 25.56 -1.89
CA GLN A 240 -8.85 25.63 -3.09
C GLN A 240 -7.95 25.50 -4.32
N PHE A 241 -8.49 24.90 -5.38
CA PHE A 241 -7.80 24.82 -6.66
C PHE A 241 -7.44 26.24 -7.13
N PRO A 242 -6.23 26.48 -7.68
CA PRO A 242 -5.77 27.84 -7.94
C PRO A 242 -6.73 28.60 -8.87
N GLU A 243 -7.11 29.82 -8.50
CA GLU A 243 -8.14 30.60 -9.22
C GLU A 243 -7.83 30.77 -10.70
N ASN A 244 -6.54 30.94 -11.05
CA ASN A 244 -6.09 31.04 -12.43
C ASN A 244 -6.41 29.76 -13.24
N ILE A 245 -6.35 28.59 -12.60
CA ILE A 245 -6.66 27.32 -13.25
C ILE A 245 -8.18 27.12 -13.35
N VAL A 246 -8.93 27.47 -12.31
CA VAL A 246 -10.40 27.45 -12.33
C VAL A 246 -10.94 28.36 -13.45
N MET A 247 -10.32 29.52 -13.65
CA MET A 247 -10.68 30.43 -14.74
C MET A 247 -10.44 29.82 -16.12
N ILE A 248 -9.32 29.11 -16.32
CA ILE A 248 -9.04 28.43 -17.58
C ILE A 248 -10.00 27.25 -17.81
N GLN A 249 -10.35 26.50 -16.76
CA GLN A 249 -11.38 25.46 -16.86
C GLN A 249 -12.74 26.02 -17.29
N LYS A 250 -13.13 27.20 -16.77
CA LYS A 250 -14.35 27.90 -17.21
C LYS A 250 -14.31 28.25 -18.68
N LEU A 251 -13.18 28.78 -19.19
CA LEU A 251 -13.01 29.07 -20.61
C LEU A 251 -13.08 27.81 -21.47
N ILE A 252 -12.48 26.70 -21.03
CA ILE A 252 -12.52 25.44 -21.78
C ILE A 252 -13.96 24.89 -21.88
N ASN A 253 -14.76 25.08 -20.84
CA ASN A 253 -16.13 24.57 -20.79
C ASN A 253 -17.17 25.55 -21.39
N ASP A 254 -16.77 26.77 -21.76
CA ASP A 254 -17.65 27.76 -22.38
C ASP A 254 -17.68 27.56 -23.91
N PRO A 255 -18.83 27.21 -24.51
CA PRO A 255 -18.97 27.04 -25.96
C PRO A 255 -18.65 28.30 -26.79
N LYS A 256 -18.57 29.48 -26.16
CA LYS A 256 -18.25 30.75 -26.81
C LYS A 256 -16.77 31.12 -26.75
N SER A 257 -15.97 30.38 -25.98
CA SER A 257 -14.55 30.67 -25.81
C SER A 257 -13.71 30.09 -26.95
N GLU A 258 -12.72 30.86 -27.40
CA GLU A 258 -11.79 30.44 -28.44
C GLU A 258 -10.48 29.89 -27.85
N MET A 259 -9.75 29.09 -28.62
CA MET A 259 -8.41 28.60 -28.23
C MET A 259 -7.43 29.75 -27.91
N ALA A 260 -7.62 30.92 -28.54
CA ALA A 260 -6.85 32.12 -28.26
C ALA A 260 -7.10 32.66 -26.84
N ASP A 261 -8.31 32.51 -26.29
CA ASP A 261 -8.65 32.91 -24.93
C ASP A 261 -7.94 32.03 -23.91
N ILE A 262 -7.92 30.73 -24.16
CA ILE A 262 -7.18 29.75 -23.37
C ILE A 262 -5.68 30.08 -23.41
N ALA A 263 -5.10 30.20 -24.60
CA ALA A 263 -3.68 30.52 -24.78
C ALA A 263 -3.27 31.83 -24.07
N ARG A 264 -4.13 32.85 -24.11
CA ARG A 264 -3.92 34.13 -23.42
C ARG A 264 -3.90 33.96 -21.91
N GLN A 265 -4.84 33.20 -21.33
CA GLN A 265 -4.83 32.94 -19.89
C GLN A 265 -3.62 32.09 -19.45
N ILE A 266 -3.21 31.10 -20.25
CA ILE A 266 -2.01 30.31 -19.95
C ILE A 266 -0.76 31.20 -19.96
N SER A 267 -0.65 32.11 -20.93
CA SER A 267 0.44 33.08 -21.04
C SER A 267 0.61 33.99 -19.82
N MET A 268 -0.43 34.16 -19.00
CA MET A 268 -0.37 34.98 -17.79
C MET A 268 0.36 34.29 -16.63
N ASP A 269 0.56 32.97 -16.69
CA ASP A 269 1.36 32.20 -15.72
C ASP A 269 2.64 31.69 -16.42
N PRO A 270 3.81 32.31 -16.18
CA PRO A 270 5.07 31.93 -16.81
C PRO A 270 5.51 30.50 -16.52
N ALA A 271 5.18 29.95 -15.34
CA ALA A 271 5.53 28.58 -14.98
C ALA A 271 4.66 27.58 -15.76
N MET A 272 3.35 27.81 -15.80
CA MET A 272 2.43 26.97 -16.57
C MET A 272 2.68 27.07 -18.09
N THR A 273 3.11 28.24 -18.56
CA THR A 273 3.59 28.46 -19.94
C THR A 273 4.81 27.59 -20.23
N ALA A 274 5.81 27.61 -19.34
CA ALA A 274 7.01 26.81 -19.49
C ALA A 274 6.69 25.30 -19.49
N ASP A 275 5.81 24.85 -18.60
CA ASP A 275 5.38 23.46 -18.54
C ASP A 275 4.61 23.02 -19.78
N LEU A 276 3.68 23.85 -20.30
CA LEU A 276 2.99 23.56 -21.56
C LEU A 276 3.98 23.44 -22.73
N LEU A 277 4.91 24.38 -22.86
CA LEU A 277 5.93 24.33 -23.92
C LEU A 277 6.84 23.12 -23.76
N LYS A 278 7.18 22.73 -22.54
CA LYS A 278 7.99 21.55 -22.25
C LYS A 278 7.27 20.26 -22.62
N ILE A 279 5.97 20.16 -22.35
CA ILE A 279 5.14 19.02 -22.74
C ILE A 279 5.09 18.90 -24.26
N VAL A 280 4.80 19.99 -24.97
CA VAL A 280 4.71 19.96 -26.44
C VAL A 280 6.04 19.62 -27.09
N ASN A 281 7.15 20.06 -26.49
CA ASN A 281 8.49 19.77 -26.99
C ASN A 281 9.07 18.43 -26.49
N SER A 282 8.32 17.65 -25.71
CA SER A 282 8.72 16.32 -25.26
C SER A 282 8.81 15.33 -26.43
N ALA A 283 9.48 14.19 -26.24
CA ALA A 283 9.57 13.18 -27.30
C ALA A 283 8.20 12.61 -27.71
N GLN A 284 7.16 12.85 -26.91
CA GLN A 284 5.79 12.42 -27.15
C GLN A 284 5.23 12.89 -28.50
N PHE A 285 5.52 14.14 -28.88
CA PHE A 285 4.95 14.79 -30.07
C PHE A 285 5.81 14.62 -31.33
N MET A 286 7.01 14.02 -31.23
CA MET A 286 7.91 13.71 -32.35
C MET A 286 8.10 14.87 -33.34
N LEU A 287 8.33 16.08 -32.82
CA LEU A 287 8.39 17.29 -33.64
C LEU A 287 9.73 17.44 -34.37
N SER A 288 9.65 17.82 -35.64
CA SER A 288 10.81 18.15 -36.47
C SER A 288 11.44 19.50 -36.11
N LYS A 289 10.67 20.39 -35.47
CA LYS A 289 11.09 21.70 -34.97
C LYS A 289 10.44 21.96 -33.61
N LYS A 290 11.18 22.57 -32.68
CA LYS A 290 10.64 22.98 -31.37
C LYS A 290 9.55 24.05 -31.55
N VAL A 291 8.48 23.92 -30.76
CA VAL A 291 7.40 24.90 -30.64
C VAL A 291 7.79 25.95 -29.61
N ASP A 292 7.75 27.22 -30.00
CA ASP A 292 8.09 28.38 -29.17
C ASP A 292 6.89 29.31 -28.93
N SER A 293 5.72 29.00 -29.51
CA SER A 293 4.49 29.76 -29.38
C SER A 293 3.44 29.03 -28.53
N ILE A 294 2.90 29.72 -27.52
CA ILE A 294 1.83 29.19 -26.66
C ILE A 294 0.57 28.91 -27.46
N SER A 295 0.25 29.74 -28.46
CA SER A 295 -0.92 29.53 -29.31
C SER A 295 -0.79 28.27 -30.18
N GLU A 296 0.43 27.94 -30.62
CA GLU A 296 0.73 26.70 -31.35
C GLU A 296 0.70 25.50 -30.41
N ALA A 297 1.29 25.63 -29.22
CA ALA A 297 1.26 24.61 -28.18
C ALA A 297 -0.18 24.24 -27.77
N VAL A 298 -1.03 25.24 -27.52
CA VAL A 298 -2.45 25.05 -27.17
C VAL A 298 -3.22 24.32 -28.28
N LYS A 299 -2.97 24.66 -29.55
CA LYS A 299 -3.61 23.99 -30.69
C LYS A 299 -3.16 22.55 -30.84
N MET A 300 -1.87 22.27 -30.62
CA MET A 300 -1.29 20.95 -30.76
C MET A 300 -1.72 19.99 -29.64
N VAL A 301 -1.83 20.49 -28.42
CA VAL A 301 -2.30 19.73 -27.26
C VAL A 301 -3.82 19.54 -27.30
N GLY A 302 -4.54 20.56 -27.79
CA GLY A 302 -6.00 20.57 -27.82
C GLY A 302 -6.62 20.70 -26.42
N ILE A 303 -7.95 20.87 -26.39
CA ILE A 303 -8.71 21.12 -25.16
C ILE A 303 -8.52 20.03 -24.10
N ARG A 304 -8.51 18.75 -24.51
CA ARG A 304 -8.37 17.62 -23.59
C ARG A 304 -7.00 17.61 -22.91
N GLY A 305 -5.93 17.71 -23.69
CA GLY A 305 -4.57 17.74 -23.15
C GLY A 305 -4.33 18.98 -22.27
N ILE A 306 -4.98 20.11 -22.56
CA ILE A 306 -4.89 21.30 -21.70
C ILE A 306 -5.60 21.07 -20.37
N LYS A 307 -6.81 20.48 -20.35
CA LYS A 307 -7.47 20.10 -19.09
C LYS A 307 -6.56 19.22 -18.23
N ASN A 308 -5.96 18.22 -18.87
CA ASN A 308 -5.04 17.28 -18.25
C ASN A 308 -3.77 17.93 -17.70
N LEU A 309 -3.19 18.90 -18.43
CA LEU A 309 -2.10 19.74 -17.93
C LEU A 309 -2.53 20.57 -16.72
N LEU A 310 -3.69 21.22 -16.78
CA LEU A 310 -4.19 22.05 -15.69
C LEU A 310 -4.42 21.24 -14.40
N TYR A 311 -4.95 20.01 -14.50
CA TYR A 311 -5.11 19.12 -13.35
C TYR A 311 -3.76 18.77 -12.73
N SER A 312 -2.77 18.40 -13.55
CA SER A 312 -1.42 18.02 -13.10
C SER A 312 -0.69 19.21 -12.49
N TYR A 313 -0.66 20.35 -13.19
CA TYR A 313 0.01 21.57 -12.76
C TYR A 313 -0.63 22.17 -11.51
N GLY A 314 -1.96 22.24 -11.43
CA GLY A 314 -2.67 22.77 -10.27
C GLY A 314 -2.44 21.93 -9.02
N THR A 315 -2.44 20.60 -9.18
CA THR A 315 -2.09 19.67 -8.10
C THR A 315 -0.66 19.92 -7.61
N GLN A 316 0.30 20.05 -8.53
CA GLN A 316 1.70 20.31 -8.18
C GLN A 316 1.90 21.64 -7.47
N LYS A 317 1.23 22.70 -7.93
CA LYS A 317 1.32 24.03 -7.31
C LYS A 317 0.76 24.06 -5.89
N ILE A 318 -0.25 23.26 -5.60
CA ILE A 318 -0.84 23.14 -4.26
C ILE A 318 0.00 22.26 -3.35
N LEU A 319 0.55 21.16 -3.88
CA LEU A 319 1.13 20.09 -3.08
C LEU A 319 2.67 20.09 -3.05
N GLY A 320 3.31 20.84 -3.94
CA GLY A 320 4.77 20.90 -4.08
C GLY A 320 5.41 21.87 -3.10
N ASP A 321 5.88 21.36 -1.96
CA ASP A 321 7.05 21.96 -1.29
C ASP A 321 8.30 21.12 -1.57
N ASP A 322 9.45 21.77 -1.40
CA ASP A 322 10.77 21.29 -1.82
C ASP A 322 11.42 20.28 -0.85
N THR A 323 10.63 19.41 -0.21
CA THR A 323 11.19 18.33 0.60
C THR A 323 11.68 17.17 -0.28
N THR A 324 12.80 16.54 0.09
CA THR A 324 13.36 15.38 -0.61
C THR A 324 12.34 14.26 -0.83
N ASP A 325 11.48 14.00 0.15
CA ASP A 325 10.48 12.94 0.08
C ASP A 325 9.37 13.23 -0.94
N LYS A 326 8.87 14.47 -0.99
CA LYS A 326 7.91 14.89 -2.02
C LYS A 326 8.51 14.79 -3.42
N ARG A 327 9.80 15.10 -3.58
CA ARG A 327 10.50 14.96 -4.86
C ARG A 327 10.58 13.50 -5.30
N ILE A 328 10.83 12.56 -4.38
CA ILE A 328 10.82 11.12 -4.68
C ILE A 328 9.42 10.69 -5.14
N LEU A 329 8.36 11.13 -4.46
CA LEU A 329 6.98 10.83 -4.85
C LEU A 329 6.62 11.40 -6.23
N TRP A 330 7.08 12.62 -6.54
CA TRP A 330 6.89 13.21 -7.87
C TRP A 330 7.70 12.48 -8.94
N ASP A 331 8.96 12.13 -8.68
CA ASP A 331 9.80 11.37 -9.60
C ASP A 331 9.17 9.98 -9.91
N HIS A 332 8.58 9.32 -8.91
CA HIS A 332 7.77 8.10 -9.08
C HIS A 332 6.54 8.36 -9.95
N SER A 333 5.76 9.39 -9.64
CA SER A 333 4.55 9.75 -10.39
C SER A 333 4.84 10.06 -11.86
N TYR A 334 5.93 10.79 -12.15
CA TYR A 334 6.36 11.07 -13.53
C TYR A 334 6.83 9.81 -14.27
N LYS A 335 7.54 8.90 -13.60
CA LYS A 335 7.93 7.63 -14.20
C LYS A 335 6.71 6.76 -14.50
N THR A 336 5.78 6.66 -13.55
CA THR A 336 4.50 5.96 -13.70
C THR A 336 3.69 6.53 -14.86
N ALA A 337 3.57 7.85 -14.97
CA ALA A 337 2.92 8.52 -16.10
C ALA A 337 3.58 8.17 -17.44
N PHE A 338 4.91 8.18 -17.50
CA PHE A 338 5.66 7.81 -18.70
C PHE A 338 5.42 6.34 -19.08
N TYR A 339 5.41 5.43 -18.11
CA TYR A 339 5.12 4.00 -18.34
C TYR A 339 3.67 3.80 -18.79
N ALA A 340 2.71 4.43 -18.13
CA ALA A 340 1.29 4.36 -18.46
C ALA A 340 1.02 4.83 -19.90
N TYR A 341 1.60 5.97 -20.29
CA TYR A 341 1.50 6.46 -21.66
C TYR A 341 2.06 5.47 -22.68
N ASN A 342 3.24 4.90 -22.41
CA ASN A 342 3.84 3.94 -23.33
C ASN A 342 3.09 2.60 -23.35
N LEU A 343 2.53 2.15 -22.24
CA LEU A 343 1.63 1.00 -22.21
C LEU A 343 0.40 1.24 -23.08
N ALA A 344 -0.34 2.33 -22.87
CA ALA A 344 -1.51 2.63 -23.70
C ALA A 344 -1.13 2.78 -25.17
N LYS A 345 -0.04 3.49 -25.49
CA LYS A 345 0.41 3.70 -26.88
C LYS A 345 0.74 2.40 -27.62
N ASN A 346 1.32 1.41 -26.93
CA ASN A 346 1.74 0.15 -27.56
C ASN A 346 0.63 -0.92 -27.54
N PHE A 347 -0.26 -0.90 -26.55
CA PHE A 347 -1.18 -2.01 -26.28
C PHE A 347 -2.68 -1.65 -26.34
N ARG A 348 -3.03 -0.36 -26.36
CA ARG A 348 -4.42 0.10 -26.47
C ARG A 348 -4.63 0.80 -27.82
N LYS A 349 -5.84 0.64 -28.37
CA LYS A 349 -6.19 1.19 -29.70
C LYS A 349 -6.75 2.62 -29.60
N ASP A 350 -7.26 2.98 -28.43
CA ASP A 350 -7.88 4.29 -28.24
C ASP A 350 -6.82 5.37 -27.99
N ARG A 351 -6.67 6.28 -28.96
CA ARG A 351 -5.75 7.42 -28.84
C ARG A 351 -6.23 8.45 -27.81
N ASN A 352 -7.53 8.49 -27.53
CA ASN A 352 -8.10 9.40 -26.55
C ASN A 352 -7.68 9.03 -25.12
N LEU A 353 -7.35 7.75 -24.88
CA LEU A 353 -6.90 7.24 -23.59
C LEU A 353 -5.51 7.75 -23.19
N LEU A 354 -4.67 8.12 -24.17
CA LEU A 354 -3.25 8.43 -23.95
C LEU A 354 -3.03 9.59 -22.97
N ASP A 355 -3.81 10.66 -23.11
CA ASP A 355 -3.69 11.82 -22.23
C ASP A 355 -4.18 11.48 -20.81
N ASP A 356 -5.21 10.66 -20.70
CA ASP A 356 -5.82 10.30 -19.41
C ASP A 356 -4.94 9.34 -18.61
N VAL A 357 -4.29 8.35 -19.26
CA VAL A 357 -3.37 7.44 -18.55
C VAL A 357 -2.12 8.14 -18.08
N TYR A 358 -1.66 9.14 -18.83
CA TYR A 358 -0.51 9.95 -18.43
C TYR A 358 -0.85 10.74 -17.17
N VAL A 359 -1.98 11.46 -17.17
CA VAL A 359 -2.42 12.23 -16.01
C VAL A 359 -2.82 11.33 -14.84
N GLY A 360 -3.51 10.21 -15.09
CA GLY A 360 -3.79 9.20 -14.09
C GLY A 360 -2.50 8.72 -13.41
N GLY A 361 -1.44 8.47 -14.18
CA GLY A 361 -0.11 8.12 -13.63
C GLY A 361 0.55 9.24 -12.82
N ILE A 362 0.38 10.51 -13.20
CA ILE A 362 0.87 11.64 -12.39
C ILE A 362 0.11 11.76 -11.07
N LEU A 363 -1.20 11.50 -11.08
CA LEU A 363 -2.09 11.80 -9.97
C LEU A 363 -2.37 10.62 -9.05
N HIS A 364 -2.06 9.38 -9.44
CA HIS A 364 -2.49 8.17 -8.71
C HIS A 364 -2.13 8.21 -7.22
N ASP A 365 -0.93 8.70 -6.91
CA ASP A 365 -0.39 8.78 -5.55
C ASP A 365 -0.55 10.15 -4.89
N MET A 366 -1.39 11.05 -5.43
CA MET A 366 -1.58 12.39 -4.88
C MET A 366 -2.01 12.37 -3.41
N GLY A 367 -2.76 11.34 -3.00
CA GLY A 367 -3.19 11.16 -1.61
C GLY A 367 -2.03 10.99 -0.64
N LYS A 368 -0.91 10.37 -1.07
CA LYS A 368 0.32 10.28 -0.27
C LYS A 368 0.92 11.66 -0.02
N ILE A 369 0.93 12.51 -1.05
CA ILE A 369 1.47 13.88 -0.97
C ILE A 369 0.59 14.75 -0.07
N ILE A 370 -0.73 14.62 -0.19
CA ILE A 370 -1.69 15.32 0.66
C ILE A 370 -1.53 14.89 2.12
N PHE A 371 -1.47 13.58 2.37
CA PHE A 371 -1.27 13.07 3.73
C PHE A 371 0.03 13.62 4.35
N ALA A 372 1.09 13.73 3.54
CA ALA A 372 2.34 14.34 3.96
C ALA A 372 2.28 15.83 4.28
N ASN A 373 1.36 16.56 3.66
CA ASN A 373 1.13 17.98 3.92
C ASN A 373 0.29 18.23 5.17
N VAL A 374 -0.72 17.39 5.40
CA VAL A 374 -1.67 17.58 6.50
C VAL A 374 -1.08 17.08 7.82
N HIS A 375 -0.32 15.99 7.81
CA HIS A 375 0.24 15.39 9.02
C HIS A 375 1.78 15.18 8.95
N PRO A 376 2.59 16.24 8.74
CA PRO A 376 4.04 16.11 8.62
C PRO A 376 4.69 15.55 9.90
N ASP A 377 4.19 15.93 11.08
CA ASP A 377 4.70 15.45 12.37
C ASP A 377 4.40 13.98 12.61
N LEU A 378 3.22 13.51 12.20
CA LEU A 378 2.84 12.09 12.26
C LEU A 378 3.74 11.26 11.34
N LEU A 379 4.02 11.75 10.12
CA LEU A 379 4.94 11.08 9.21
C LEU A 379 6.35 10.98 9.75
N ASN A 380 6.87 12.06 10.32
CA ASN A 380 8.21 12.05 10.92
C ASN A 380 8.28 11.07 12.10
N LYS A 381 7.25 11.05 12.95
CA LYS A 381 7.13 10.07 14.04
C LYS A 381 7.12 8.63 13.54
N ILE A 382 6.36 8.33 12.47
CA ILE A 382 6.31 6.99 11.88
C ILE A 382 7.66 6.60 11.24
N LYS A 383 8.33 7.52 10.54
CA LYS A 383 9.65 7.27 9.94
C LYS A 383 10.71 6.95 10.99
N ILE A 384 10.80 7.78 12.02
CA ILE A 384 11.71 7.55 13.16
C ILE A 384 11.44 6.17 13.77
N PHE A 385 10.16 5.85 13.98
CA PHE A 385 9.76 4.55 14.48
C PHE A 385 10.20 3.38 13.57
N CYS A 386 9.93 3.45 12.26
CA CYS A 386 10.34 2.40 11.32
C CYS A 386 11.86 2.20 11.31
N MET A 387 12.63 3.30 11.31
CA MET A 387 14.09 3.28 11.38
C MET A 387 14.59 2.61 12.67
N GLU A 388 14.07 2.98 13.84
CA GLU A 388 14.45 2.38 15.13
C GLU A 388 14.09 0.89 15.22
N LYS A 389 13.00 0.49 14.56
CA LYS A 389 12.49 -0.89 14.60
C LYS A 389 13.06 -1.78 13.49
N GLY A 390 13.85 -1.24 12.56
CA GLY A 390 14.38 -1.99 11.42
C GLY A 390 13.26 -2.49 10.50
N ILE A 391 12.12 -1.79 10.51
CA ILE A 391 10.99 -2.06 9.62
C ILE A 391 11.34 -1.39 8.28
N PRO A 392 11.31 -2.13 7.15
CA PRO A 392 11.55 -1.55 5.85
C PRO A 392 10.66 -0.33 5.61
N ALA A 393 11.21 0.74 5.03
CA ALA A 393 10.44 1.94 4.70
C ALA A 393 9.27 1.63 3.75
N SER A 394 9.36 0.57 2.94
CA SER A 394 8.25 0.06 2.12
C SER A 394 7.05 -0.43 2.93
N THR A 395 7.25 -0.91 4.17
CA THR A 395 6.14 -1.28 5.06
C THR A 395 5.34 -0.06 5.54
N PHE A 396 5.93 1.15 5.50
CA PHE A 396 5.17 2.39 5.67
C PHE A 396 4.29 2.69 4.45
N GLU A 397 4.75 2.36 3.24
CA GLU A 397 3.94 2.42 2.03
C GLU A 397 2.78 1.42 2.09
N ASP A 398 2.99 0.23 2.68
CA ASP A 398 1.91 -0.74 2.96
C ASP A 398 0.94 -0.26 4.05
N LEU A 399 1.44 0.38 5.12
CA LEU A 399 0.62 0.98 6.18
C LEU A 399 -0.20 2.19 5.67
N SER A 400 0.35 2.95 4.71
CA SER A 400 -0.34 4.04 4.03
C SER A 400 -1.21 3.57 2.86
N ALA A 401 -0.92 2.41 2.27
CA ALA A 401 -1.80 1.65 1.39
C ALA A 401 -3.03 1.13 2.15
N GLY A 402 -2.83 0.62 3.37
CA GLY A 402 -3.89 0.31 4.35
C GLY A 402 -4.58 1.54 4.97
N LEU A 403 -4.11 2.75 4.65
CA LEU A 403 -4.74 4.04 4.96
C LEU A 403 -5.13 4.76 3.68
N ASN A 404 -5.84 4.07 2.79
CA ASN A 404 -6.77 4.66 1.84
C ASN A 404 -6.26 5.89 1.05
N HIS A 405 -4.97 5.99 0.74
CA HIS A 405 -4.42 7.18 0.04
C HIS A 405 -5.07 7.35 -1.33
N ALA A 406 -5.41 6.25 -1.99
CA ALA A 406 -6.22 6.24 -3.21
C ALA A 406 -7.59 6.91 -3.00
N GLU A 407 -8.27 6.62 -1.89
CA GLU A 407 -9.53 7.29 -1.52
C GLU A 407 -9.34 8.76 -1.15
N ILE A 408 -8.30 9.09 -0.38
CA ILE A 408 -8.00 10.48 0.00
C ILE A 408 -7.77 11.31 -1.27
N GLY A 409 -6.95 10.79 -2.19
CA GLY A 409 -6.71 11.40 -3.49
C GLY A 409 -8.00 11.54 -4.30
N ALA A 410 -8.84 10.51 -4.32
CA ALA A 410 -10.10 10.51 -5.07
C ALA A 410 -11.13 11.52 -4.51
N LEU A 411 -11.31 11.59 -3.18
CA LEU A 411 -12.21 12.55 -2.53
C LEU A 411 -11.79 14.00 -2.81
N ILE A 412 -10.49 14.25 -2.91
CA ILE A 412 -9.96 15.57 -3.24
C ILE A 412 -10.13 15.88 -4.73
N ALA A 413 -9.87 14.90 -5.59
CA ALA A 413 -10.13 15.03 -7.01
C ALA A 413 -11.62 15.34 -7.27
N GLU A 414 -12.54 14.67 -6.57
CA GLU A 414 -13.98 14.96 -6.60
C GLU A 414 -14.29 16.38 -6.12
N LYS A 415 -13.71 16.81 -4.98
CA LYS A 415 -13.85 18.19 -4.49
C LYS A 415 -13.36 19.23 -5.51
N TRP A 416 -12.30 18.91 -6.24
CA TRP A 416 -11.75 19.75 -7.30
C TRP A 416 -12.47 19.60 -8.65
N ASN A 417 -13.58 18.84 -8.69
CA ASN A 417 -14.38 18.56 -9.89
C ASN A 417 -13.56 17.94 -11.03
N PHE A 418 -12.66 17.03 -10.70
CA PHE A 418 -11.96 16.21 -11.69
C PHE A 418 -12.97 15.25 -12.34
N PRO A 419 -12.77 14.88 -13.61
CA PRO A 419 -13.67 13.97 -14.30
C PRO A 419 -13.59 12.54 -13.72
N ASP A 420 -14.72 11.82 -13.78
CA ASP A 420 -14.91 10.49 -13.14
C ASP A 420 -13.88 9.43 -13.58
N ASN A 421 -13.37 9.54 -14.81
CA ASN A 421 -12.30 8.69 -15.32
C ASN A 421 -10.99 8.87 -14.51
N LEU A 422 -10.59 10.11 -14.23
CA LEU A 422 -9.40 10.40 -13.42
C LEU A 422 -9.62 10.07 -11.95
N VAL A 423 -10.82 10.35 -11.41
CA VAL A 423 -11.20 9.93 -10.05
C VAL A 423 -11.09 8.41 -9.91
N SER A 424 -11.59 7.65 -10.89
CA SER A 424 -11.50 6.19 -10.91
C SER A 424 -10.06 5.69 -11.02
N ALA A 425 -9.24 6.35 -11.85
CA ALA A 425 -7.81 6.04 -11.93
C ALA A 425 -7.11 6.23 -10.59
N ILE A 426 -7.40 7.32 -9.88
CA ILE A 426 -6.80 7.58 -8.56
C ILE A 426 -7.35 6.62 -7.51
N ARG A 427 -8.65 6.34 -7.48
CA ARG A 427 -9.28 5.51 -6.45
C ARG A 427 -8.94 4.02 -6.56
N LEU A 428 -8.85 3.52 -7.80
CA LEU A 428 -8.81 2.07 -8.08
C LEU A 428 -7.46 1.58 -8.61
N HIS A 429 -6.41 2.42 -8.61
CA HIS A 429 -5.09 2.02 -9.13
C HIS A 429 -4.40 0.89 -8.37
N HIS A 430 -4.89 0.47 -7.19
CA HIS A 430 -4.43 -0.74 -6.48
C HIS A 430 -5.32 -1.96 -6.70
N ASP A 431 -6.58 -1.75 -7.10
CA ASP A 431 -7.54 -2.81 -7.39
C ASP A 431 -8.20 -2.59 -8.76
N PRO A 432 -7.47 -2.86 -9.86
CA PRO A 432 -7.97 -2.61 -11.21
C PRO A 432 -9.12 -3.54 -11.61
N ASN A 433 -9.34 -4.64 -10.87
CA ASN A 433 -10.35 -5.64 -11.21
C ASN A 433 -11.78 -5.18 -10.95
N VAL A 434 -11.96 -4.26 -10.00
CA VAL A 434 -13.27 -3.68 -9.65
C VAL A 434 -13.58 -2.42 -10.46
N ALA A 435 -12.69 -2.01 -11.36
CA ALA A 435 -12.89 -0.84 -12.21
C ALA A 435 -14.16 -0.95 -13.09
N PRO A 436 -14.97 0.12 -13.18
CA PRO A 436 -16.08 0.18 -14.12
C PRO A 436 -15.63 -0.12 -15.55
N THR A 437 -16.46 -0.81 -16.33
CA THR A 437 -16.10 -1.24 -17.70
C THR A 437 -15.66 -0.08 -18.59
N GLU A 438 -16.26 1.11 -18.41
CA GLU A 438 -15.92 2.33 -19.15
C GLU A 438 -14.52 2.89 -18.84
N PHE A 439 -13.99 2.67 -17.63
CA PHE A 439 -12.68 3.20 -17.20
C PHE A 439 -11.63 2.10 -17.01
N LYS A 440 -11.99 0.84 -17.25
CA LYS A 440 -11.15 -0.32 -17.02
C LYS A 440 -9.78 -0.21 -17.70
N ASP A 441 -9.75 0.19 -18.97
CA ASP A 441 -8.49 0.35 -19.72
C ASP A 441 -7.58 1.42 -19.09
N LEU A 442 -8.14 2.52 -18.59
CA LEU A 442 -7.39 3.57 -17.90
C LEU A 442 -6.82 3.04 -16.58
N VAL A 443 -7.66 2.44 -15.74
CA VAL A 443 -7.26 1.94 -14.41
C VAL A 443 -6.23 0.81 -14.54
N GLU A 444 -6.44 -0.17 -15.40
CA GLU A 444 -5.49 -1.27 -15.64
C GLU A 444 -4.14 -0.76 -16.17
N THR A 445 -4.15 0.27 -17.03
CA THR A 445 -2.92 0.88 -17.54
C THR A 445 -2.14 1.59 -16.45
N VAL A 446 -2.82 2.37 -15.60
CA VAL A 446 -2.19 3.08 -14.48
C VAL A 446 -1.67 2.09 -13.43
N TYR A 447 -2.47 1.07 -13.09
CA TYR A 447 -2.03 -0.04 -12.22
C TYR A 447 -0.75 -0.68 -12.75
N LEU A 448 -0.73 -1.16 -14.00
CA LEU A 448 0.43 -1.89 -14.51
C LEU A 448 1.65 -0.98 -14.63
N ALA A 449 1.46 0.30 -14.95
CA ALA A 449 2.55 1.27 -14.95
C ALA A 449 3.17 1.45 -13.56
N ASN A 450 2.34 1.55 -12.53
CA ASN A 450 2.79 1.62 -11.14
C ASN A 450 3.55 0.34 -10.76
N MET A 451 2.97 -0.83 -11.04
CA MET A 451 3.61 -2.12 -10.77
C MET A 451 4.95 -2.30 -11.49
N LEU A 452 5.10 -1.75 -12.70
CA LEU A 452 6.39 -1.73 -13.41
C LEU A 452 7.44 -0.86 -12.70
N CYS A 453 7.04 0.28 -12.13
CA CYS A 453 7.93 1.13 -11.33
C CYS A 453 8.34 0.43 -10.03
N GLU A 454 7.39 -0.21 -9.34
CA GLU A 454 7.64 -0.98 -8.12
C GLU A 454 8.56 -2.19 -8.39
N TYR A 455 8.31 -2.93 -9.47
CA TYR A 455 9.18 -4.03 -9.90
C TYR A 455 10.60 -3.54 -10.24
N GLU A 456 10.74 -2.40 -10.91
CA GLU A 456 12.06 -1.79 -11.18
C GLU A 456 12.79 -1.39 -9.88
N ALA A 457 12.04 -0.97 -8.87
CA ALA A 457 12.56 -0.60 -7.55
C ALA A 457 12.89 -1.83 -6.66
N GLY A 458 12.45 -3.03 -7.06
CA GLY A 458 12.61 -4.26 -6.27
C GLY A 458 11.69 -4.34 -5.05
N THR A 459 10.64 -3.51 -5.01
CA THR A 459 9.60 -3.52 -3.96
C THR A 459 8.54 -4.59 -4.23
N VAL A 460 8.37 -4.97 -5.49
CA VAL A 460 7.41 -5.97 -5.96
C VAL A 460 8.10 -7.01 -6.84
N THR A 461 7.72 -8.29 -6.72
CA THR A 461 8.11 -9.38 -7.63
C THR A 461 7.07 -9.63 -8.72
N PHE A 462 7.44 -10.30 -9.81
CA PHE A 462 6.52 -10.58 -10.92
C PHE A 462 5.21 -11.27 -10.46
N ASP A 463 5.30 -12.19 -9.50
CA ASP A 463 4.17 -12.96 -9.00
C ASP A 463 3.16 -12.13 -8.19
N GLN A 464 3.61 -10.99 -7.64
CA GLN A 464 2.75 -10.05 -6.90
C GLN A 464 1.94 -9.13 -7.82
N ILE A 465 2.22 -9.12 -9.12
CA ILE A 465 1.44 -8.34 -10.10
C ILE A 465 0.21 -9.13 -10.53
N ASP A 466 -0.96 -8.50 -10.51
CA ASP A 466 -2.21 -9.16 -10.85
C ASP A 466 -2.18 -9.72 -12.29
N LYS A 467 -2.50 -11.01 -12.38
CA LYS A 467 -2.47 -11.79 -13.62
C LYS A 467 -3.46 -11.29 -14.66
N LYS A 468 -4.60 -10.70 -14.26
CA LYS A 468 -5.62 -10.18 -15.18
C LYS A 468 -5.13 -8.93 -15.93
N PRO A 469 -4.65 -7.86 -15.28
CA PRO A 469 -3.94 -6.77 -15.95
C PRO A 469 -2.81 -7.28 -16.83
N LEU A 470 -1.90 -8.12 -16.32
CA LEU A 470 -0.79 -8.68 -17.14
C LEU A 470 -1.29 -9.33 -18.43
N ALA A 471 -2.30 -10.19 -18.33
CA ALA A 471 -2.91 -10.85 -19.47
C ALA A 471 -3.56 -9.85 -20.46
N SER A 472 -4.17 -8.77 -19.96
CA SER A 472 -4.75 -7.71 -20.81
C SER A 472 -3.70 -6.96 -21.65
N PHE A 473 -2.44 -6.97 -21.23
CA PHE A 473 -1.30 -6.42 -21.97
C PHE A 473 -0.50 -7.50 -22.71
N GLY A 474 -0.97 -8.75 -22.74
CA GLY A 474 -0.29 -9.86 -23.41
C GLY A 474 1.00 -10.30 -22.70
N ILE A 475 1.15 -10.00 -21.41
CA ILE A 475 2.29 -10.39 -20.58
C ILE A 475 1.89 -11.67 -19.83
N SER A 476 2.65 -12.73 -20.04
CA SER A 476 2.37 -14.08 -19.53
C SER A 476 3.49 -14.66 -18.66
N ASN A 477 4.66 -14.02 -18.66
CA ASN A 477 5.82 -14.44 -17.89
C ASN A 477 6.73 -13.24 -17.58
N GLU A 478 7.58 -13.41 -16.56
CA GLU A 478 8.51 -12.39 -16.06
C GLU A 478 9.44 -11.85 -17.15
N LYS A 479 9.97 -12.71 -18.01
CA LYS A 479 10.85 -12.30 -19.12
C LYS A 479 10.18 -11.30 -20.07
N GLN A 480 8.88 -11.44 -20.32
CA GLN A 480 8.14 -10.45 -21.13
C GLN A 480 8.00 -9.11 -20.41
N LEU A 481 7.78 -9.13 -19.09
CA LEU A 481 7.75 -7.92 -18.26
C LEU A 481 9.12 -7.22 -18.28
N GLU A 482 10.22 -7.95 -18.07
CA GLU A 482 11.58 -7.42 -18.04
C GLU A 482 11.97 -6.74 -19.35
N VAL A 483 11.68 -7.37 -20.49
CA VAL A 483 11.95 -6.78 -21.81
C VAL A 483 11.17 -5.49 -22.02
N LEU A 484 9.91 -5.47 -21.56
CA LEU A 484 9.07 -4.28 -21.65
C LEU A 484 9.62 -3.15 -20.75
N LEU A 485 9.98 -3.50 -19.52
CA LEU A 485 10.54 -2.59 -18.54
C LEU A 485 11.86 -1.99 -19.03
N GLU A 486 12.77 -2.79 -19.57
CA GLU A 486 14.06 -2.29 -20.08
C GLU A 486 13.86 -1.24 -21.18
N LYS A 487 12.90 -1.48 -22.09
CA LYS A 487 12.52 -0.52 -23.15
C LYS A 487 12.00 0.78 -22.56
N PHE A 488 11.11 0.71 -21.57
CA PHE A 488 10.52 1.88 -20.95
C PHE A 488 11.50 2.64 -20.07
N ALA A 489 12.30 1.96 -19.23
CA ALA A 489 13.36 2.56 -18.42
C ALA A 489 14.40 3.29 -19.28
N THR A 490 14.82 2.69 -20.39
CA THR A 490 15.72 3.34 -21.36
C THR A 490 15.07 4.57 -21.99
N GLY A 491 13.79 4.48 -22.35
CA GLY A 491 13.02 5.61 -22.86
C GLY A 491 12.95 6.76 -21.85
N PHE A 492 12.65 6.45 -20.58
CA PHE A 492 12.53 7.43 -19.50
C PHE A 492 13.86 8.13 -19.21
N LYS A 493 14.97 7.39 -19.18
CA LYS A 493 16.33 7.96 -19.02
C LYS A 493 16.65 8.98 -20.12
N ARG A 494 16.30 8.68 -21.37
CA ARG A 494 16.51 9.60 -22.51
C ARG A 494 15.63 10.85 -22.40
N GLU A 495 14.39 10.69 -21.97
CA GLU A 495 13.45 11.80 -21.77
C GLU A 495 13.94 12.76 -20.68
N ASN A 496 14.36 12.22 -19.53
CA ASN A 496 14.89 13.02 -18.42
C ASN A 496 16.17 13.79 -18.79
N GLN A 497 17.04 13.22 -19.63
CA GLN A 497 18.24 13.90 -20.12
C GLN A 497 17.91 15.08 -21.06
N ARG A 498 16.86 14.95 -21.90
CA ARG A 498 16.40 16.03 -22.79
C ARG A 498 15.65 17.14 -22.08
N ILE A 499 15.01 16.82 -20.96
CA ILE A 499 14.26 17.77 -20.13
C ILE A 499 15.19 18.61 -19.26
N ARG A 500 16.32 18.04 -18.81
CA ARG A 500 17.28 18.69 -17.90
C ARG A 500 18.49 19.33 -18.62
N GLY A 501 18.66 19.10 -19.91
CA GLY A 501 19.69 19.73 -20.76
C GLY A 501 19.05 20.65 -21.79
#